data_AF-A0A929JRA3-F1
#
_entry.id   AF-A0A929JRA3-F1
#
_cell.length_a   1.000
_cell.length_b   1.000
_cell.length_c   1.000
_cell.angle_alpha   90.00
_cell.angle_beta   90.00
_cell.angle_gamma   90.00
#
_symmetry.space_group_name_H-M   'P 1'
#
loop_
_entity.id
_entity.type
_entity.pdbx_description
1 polymer ?
#
loop_
_entity_poly.entity_id
_entity_poly.type
_entity_poly.pdbx_seq_one_letter_code
_entity_poly.pdbx_strand_id
1 'polypeptide(L)'
;QFHERKKAKFATESKSTTLRFSPGYCDWPVTDQKKLFGLFDSEYTGVELLDSCLMQPRKSISGLFGISHTEPPQNSPPYNPCLDCKKTDCIARRT
;
A
#
# COMPACT_ATOMS: atom_id res chain seq x y z
N GLN A 1 -6.65 -7.34 -2.72
CA GLN A 1 -7.95 -7.35 -3.42
C GLN A 1 -8.31 -5.99 -4.02
N PHE A 2 -8.44 -4.89 -3.26
CA PHE A 2 -8.79 -3.57 -3.83
C PHE A 2 -7.82 -3.06 -4.92
N HIS A 3 -6.52 -3.03 -4.60
CA HIS A 3 -5.49 -2.58 -5.55
C HIS A 3 -5.45 -3.42 -6.82
N GLU A 4 -5.47 -4.76 -6.70
CA GLU A 4 -5.50 -5.64 -7.89
C GLU A 4 -6.73 -5.40 -8.77
N ARG A 5 -7.91 -5.18 -8.18
CA ARG A 5 -9.12 -4.83 -8.93
C ARG A 5 -8.97 -3.48 -9.66
N LYS A 6 -8.38 -2.48 -9.01
CA LYS A 6 -8.12 -1.16 -9.63
C LYS A 6 -7.06 -1.26 -10.72
N LYS A 7 -5.99 -2.01 -10.50
CA LYS A 7 -4.93 -2.29 -11.49
C LYS A 7 -5.51 -2.94 -12.75
N ALA A 8 -6.33 -3.98 -12.61
CA ALA A 8 -7.01 -4.62 -13.74
C ALA A 8 -7.91 -3.66 -14.51
N LYS A 9 -8.67 -2.80 -13.80
CA LYS A 9 -9.49 -1.76 -14.44
C LYS A 9 -8.62 -0.76 -15.22
N PHE A 10 -7.60 -0.19 -14.59
CA PHE A 10 -6.75 0.82 -15.23
C PHE A 10 -5.97 0.25 -16.43
N ALA A 11 -5.63 -1.03 -16.43
CA ALA A 11 -5.04 -1.70 -17.58
C ALA A 11 -5.96 -1.65 -18.82
N THR A 12 -7.29 -1.79 -18.64
CA THR A 12 -8.26 -1.62 -19.75
C THR A 12 -8.32 -0.19 -20.30
N GLU A 13 -7.84 0.79 -19.54
CA GLU A 13 -7.76 2.21 -19.91
C GLU A 13 -6.35 2.61 -20.40
N SER A 14 -5.47 1.65 -20.71
CA SER A 14 -4.06 1.90 -21.06
C SER A 14 -3.32 2.71 -19.98
N LYS A 15 -3.59 2.42 -18.71
CA LYS A 15 -2.94 3.02 -17.54
C LYS A 15 -2.34 1.94 -16.64
N SER A 16 -1.36 2.33 -15.86
CA SER A 16 -0.71 1.48 -14.88
C SER A 16 -0.83 2.01 -13.45
N THR A 17 -0.54 1.15 -12.48
CA THR A 17 -0.47 1.53 -11.06
C THR A 17 0.90 1.24 -10.47
N THR A 18 1.35 2.10 -9.54
CA THR A 18 2.55 1.84 -8.74
C THR A 18 2.29 0.75 -7.69
N LEU A 19 3.34 0.38 -6.94
CA LEU A 19 3.15 -0.35 -5.69
C LEU A 19 2.32 0.49 -4.70
N ARG A 20 1.66 -0.19 -3.77
CA ARG A 20 1.02 0.44 -2.62
C ARG A 20 2.06 0.82 -1.58
N PHE A 21 1.98 2.04 -1.09
CA PHE A 21 2.82 2.55 -0.02
C PHE A 21 1.97 3.19 1.08
N SER A 22 2.44 3.10 2.31
CA SER A 22 1.71 3.58 3.50
C SER A 22 2.66 4.31 4.44
N PRO A 23 2.19 5.33 5.18
CA PRO A 23 2.95 5.90 6.28
C PRO A 23 3.47 4.82 7.25
N GLY A 24 4.75 4.88 7.61
CA GLY A 24 5.45 3.85 8.39
C GLY A 24 6.26 2.85 7.55
N TYR A 25 6.28 2.97 6.22
CA TYR A 25 7.16 2.21 5.34
C TYR A 25 8.49 2.95 5.13
N CYS A 26 9.62 2.23 5.19
CA CYS A 26 10.96 2.79 4.98
C CYS A 26 11.16 4.06 5.84
N ASP A 27 11.51 5.18 5.19
CA ASP A 27 11.74 6.47 5.85
C ASP A 27 10.47 7.35 5.88
N TRP A 28 9.29 6.84 5.51
CA TRP A 28 8.04 7.60 5.56
C TRP A 28 7.49 7.65 6.99
N PRO A 29 7.43 8.83 7.65
CA PRO A 29 6.95 8.92 9.03
C PRO A 29 5.51 8.42 9.20
N VAL A 30 5.28 7.57 10.21
CA VAL A 30 3.93 7.07 10.53
C VAL A 30 2.96 8.19 10.92
N THR A 31 3.46 9.33 11.39
CA THR A 31 2.64 10.50 11.73
C THR A 31 1.90 11.09 10.53
N ASP A 32 2.39 10.86 9.31
CA ASP A 32 1.71 11.29 8.08
C ASP A 32 0.42 10.50 7.80
N GLN A 33 0.16 9.44 8.56
CA GLN A 33 -1.14 8.79 8.63
C GLN A 33 -2.26 9.79 8.94
N LYS A 34 -1.99 10.82 9.75
CA LYS A 34 -2.93 11.91 10.04
C LYS A 34 -3.30 12.71 8.79
N LYS A 35 -2.32 12.99 7.92
CA LYS A 35 -2.56 13.68 6.65
C LYS A 35 -3.44 12.84 5.73
N LEU A 36 -3.17 11.53 5.67
CA LEU A 36 -3.94 10.60 4.85
C LEU A 36 -5.39 10.50 5.32
N PHE A 37 -5.61 10.36 6.63
CA PHE A 37 -6.96 10.36 7.22
C PHE A 37 -7.68 11.70 7.10
N GLY A 38 -6.96 12.81 6.90
CA GLY A 38 -7.57 14.11 6.57
C GLY A 38 -8.14 14.21 5.15
N LEU A 39 -7.85 13.26 4.25
CA LEU A 39 -8.33 13.27 2.86
C LEU A 39 -9.68 12.59 2.67
N PHE A 40 -10.12 11.80 3.65
CA PHE A 40 -11.38 11.07 3.60
C PHE A 40 -12.06 11.12 4.95
N ASP A 41 -13.38 11.07 4.94
CA ASP A 41 -14.13 11.01 6.18
C ASP A 41 -14.06 9.58 6.74
N SER A 42 -13.41 9.45 7.90
CA SER A 42 -13.15 8.17 8.57
C SER A 42 -14.43 7.42 8.91
N GLU A 43 -15.54 8.13 9.14
CA GLU A 43 -16.82 7.53 9.52
C GLU A 43 -17.33 6.56 8.42
N TYR A 44 -17.11 6.89 7.15
CA TYR A 44 -17.49 6.03 6.02
C TYR A 44 -16.67 4.74 5.92
N THR A 45 -15.47 4.72 6.52
CA THR A 45 -14.56 3.57 6.42
C THR A 45 -14.72 2.58 7.57
N GLY A 46 -15.31 3.01 8.68
CA GLY A 46 -15.34 2.24 9.94
C GLY A 46 -13.95 2.01 10.55
N VAL A 47 -12.95 2.82 10.15
CA VAL A 47 -11.58 2.78 10.66
C VAL A 47 -11.26 4.13 11.29
N GLU A 48 -10.80 4.11 12.53
CA GLU A 48 -10.37 5.26 13.30
C GLU A 48 -8.84 5.29 13.39
N LEU A 49 -8.28 6.50 13.44
CA LEU A 49 -6.86 6.73 13.72
C LEU A 49 -6.70 7.21 15.17
N LEU A 50 -6.00 6.44 15.98
CA LEU A 50 -5.68 6.80 17.37
C LEU A 50 -4.57 7.87 17.41
N ASP A 51 -4.41 8.54 18.55
CA ASP A 51 -3.35 9.55 18.77
C ASP A 51 -1.93 9.00 18.53
N SER A 52 -1.75 7.70 18.78
CA SER A 52 -0.51 6.94 18.52
C SER A 52 -0.22 6.72 17.03
N CYS A 53 -1.11 7.18 16.14
CA CYS A 53 -1.10 6.93 14.69
C CYS A 53 -1.36 5.46 14.31
N LEU A 54 -1.83 4.63 15.25
CA LEU A 54 -2.30 3.27 14.98
C LEU A 54 -3.77 3.28 14.58
N MET A 55 -4.19 2.32 13.76
CA MET A 55 -5.56 2.20 13.28
C MET A 55 -6.38 1.25 14.15
N GLN A 56 -7.64 1.60 14.37
CA GLN A 56 -8.66 0.77 15.03
C GLN A 56 -9.81 0.53 14.03
N PRO A 57 -10.17 -0.73 13.70
CA PRO A 57 -9.65 -1.99 14.21
C PRO A 57 -8.17 -2.25 13.87
N ARG A 58 -7.48 -3.05 14.70
CA ARG A 58 -6.05 -3.35 14.54
C ARG A 58 -5.69 -3.95 13.17
N LYS A 59 -6.58 -4.74 12.57
CA LYS A 59 -6.36 -5.34 11.23
C LYS A 59 -6.85 -4.39 10.12
N SER A 60 -6.25 -3.21 10.07
CA SER A 60 -6.55 -2.16 9.10
C SER A 60 -5.31 -1.83 8.26
N ILE A 61 -5.52 -1.35 7.04
CA ILE A 61 -4.46 -0.89 6.15
C ILE A 61 -4.89 0.42 5.48
N SER A 62 -4.05 1.44 5.57
CA SER A 62 -4.12 2.67 4.78
C SER A 62 -3.05 2.62 3.69
N GLY A 63 -3.12 3.48 2.69
CA GLY A 63 -2.02 3.67 1.75
C GLY A 63 -2.44 4.37 0.47
N LEU A 64 -1.45 4.69 -0.36
CA LEU A 64 -1.60 5.29 -1.67
C LEU A 64 -0.93 4.42 -2.75
N PHE A 65 -1.37 4.60 -3.98
CA PHE A 65 -0.69 4.13 -5.17
C PHE A 65 -0.93 5.15 -6.28
N GLY A 66 0.09 5.41 -7.10
CA GLY A 66 0.00 6.30 -8.25
C GLY A 66 -0.68 5.60 -9.43
N ILE A 67 -1.31 6.39 -10.30
CA ILE A 67 -1.83 5.97 -11.60
C ILE A 67 -1.01 6.72 -12.65
N SER A 68 -0.51 6.00 -13.65
CA SER A 68 0.30 6.58 -14.73
C SER A 68 -0.20 6.14 -16.09
N HIS A 69 -0.01 6.99 -17.11
CA HIS A 69 -0.18 6.63 -18.52
C HIS A 69 1.02 5.86 -19.08
N THR A 70 2.15 5.87 -18.37
CA THR A 70 3.33 5.11 -18.76
C THR A 70 3.16 3.67 -18.29
N GLU A 71 3.28 2.71 -19.20
CA GLU A 71 3.35 1.31 -18.81
C GLU A 71 4.60 1.08 -17.96
N PRO A 72 4.51 0.28 -16.88
CA PRO A 72 5.69 -0.17 -16.16
C PRO A 72 6.56 -0.97 -17.13
N PRO A 73 7.87 -1.08 -16.88
CA PRO A 73 8.73 -1.93 -17.68
C PRO A 73 8.09 -3.32 -17.82
N GLN A 74 7.90 -3.79 -19.05
CA GLN A 74 7.14 -5.01 -19.40
C GLN A 74 7.63 -6.29 -18.67
N ASN A 75 8.79 -6.23 -18.00
CA ASN A 75 9.45 -7.34 -17.32
C ASN A 75 9.86 -7.03 -15.87
N SER A 76 9.25 -6.05 -15.20
CA SER A 76 9.53 -5.88 -13.77
C SER A 76 8.97 -7.08 -12.98
N PRO A 77 9.81 -7.88 -12.31
CA PRO A 77 9.31 -8.99 -11.50
C PRO A 77 8.38 -8.45 -10.41
N PRO A 78 7.38 -9.25 -9.96
CA PRO A 78 6.52 -8.85 -8.87
C PRO A 78 7.38 -8.53 -7.64
N TYR A 79 7.17 -7.35 -7.05
CA TYR A 79 7.92 -6.92 -5.88
C TYR A 79 7.76 -7.93 -4.75
N ASN A 80 8.87 -8.55 -4.34
CA ASN A 80 8.93 -9.47 -3.22
C ASN A 80 10.01 -9.03 -2.23
N PRO A 81 9.65 -8.36 -1.11
CA PRO A 81 10.63 -7.90 -0.13
C PRO A 81 11.35 -9.05 0.58
N CYS A 82 10.84 -10.29 0.48
CA CYS A 82 11.53 -11.44 1.04
C CYS A 82 12.84 -11.76 0.31
N LEU A 83 12.99 -11.38 -0.96
CA LEU A 83 14.22 -11.58 -1.73
C LEU A 83 15.41 -10.82 -1.12
N ASP A 84 15.16 -9.62 -0.58
CA ASP A 84 16.18 -8.77 0.04
C ASP A 84 16.27 -8.94 1.58
N CYS A 85 15.34 -9.69 2.17
CA CYS A 85 15.26 -9.87 3.61
C CYS A 85 16.38 -10.79 4.11
N LYS A 86 17.14 -10.36 5.13
CA LYS A 86 18.22 -11.18 5.72
C LYS A 86 17.74 -12.33 6.61
N LYS A 87 16.47 -12.35 7.02
CA LYS A 87 15.90 -13.40 7.88
C LYS A 87 15.50 -14.62 7.06
N THR A 88 16.46 -15.49 6.74
CA THR A 88 16.28 -16.64 5.83
C THR A 88 15.42 -17.75 6.41
N ASP A 89 15.38 -17.88 7.74
CA ASP A 89 14.61 -18.88 8.52
C ASP A 89 13.16 -18.46 8.83
N CYS A 90 12.65 -17.41 8.19
CA CYS A 90 11.31 -16.91 8.44
C CYS A 90 10.22 -17.87 7.92
N ILE A 91 9.37 -18.39 8.80
CA ILE A 91 8.22 -19.25 8.45
C ILE A 91 7.21 -18.60 7.49
N ALA A 92 7.22 -17.28 7.38
CA ALA A 92 6.34 -16.50 6.50
C ALA A 92 7.07 -15.96 5.25
N ARG A 93 8.30 -16.45 4.96
CA ARG A 93 9.08 -16.06 3.80
C ARG A 93 8.33 -16.44 2.52
N ARG A 94 8.14 -15.46 1.64
CA ARG A 94 7.60 -15.65 0.29
C ARG A 94 8.77 -15.91 -0.66
N THR A 95 8.80 -17.07 -1.30
CA THR A 95 9.78 -17.41 -2.35
C THR A 95 9.22 -17.08 -3.71
#